data_AF-A0AAE0EAW2-F1
#
_entry.id   AF-A0AAE0EAW2-F1
#
_cell.length_a   1.000
_cell.length_b   1.000
_cell.length_c   1.000
_cell.angle_alpha   90.00
_cell.angle_beta   90.00
_cell.angle_gamma   90.00
#
_symmetry.space_group_name_H-M   'P 1'
#
loop_
_entity.id
_entity.type
_entity.pdbx_description
1 polymer ?
#
loop_
_entity_poly.entity_id
_entity_poly.type
_entity_poly.pdbx_seq_one_letter_code
_entity_poly.pdbx_strand_id
1 'polypeptide(L)'
;MPVTDTDFDLRSPTQSSSSFIGEYAFADVGNLDHCAKYLNQTLVTFGFPASLDLFNNDPVSIARTCNCIYSLLQQRQRDVEFRESANDQRQRLLSDISRLEAKVERLEGQLQAKDREIATITRTEAKATASFKAQIEKLQQERDEFQRMVIGNQQVRTQQIHEMKKKEKEYIKLQERLNQVLMEKKKESRSGMEIMNLLQKEGRQRGTWNGKKTDNDFYKKIVDAYEAKNQELMAENTDLRALLRSMQVDMRDFLNAPNGSSKQSVAVNERLETDPSQSPLGGRTDVFDLPFRMARDQIEESLRNKMASIKERMVQLQDAQKEAEVTSEATERELELEAQLVEARSIIQEQASIMSKHLAKSERPRRLNCHFNSDRESIISSPTEGV
;
A
#
# COMPACT_ATOMS: atom_id res chain seq x y z
N MET A 1 38.11 -15.94 -3.15
CA MET A 1 38.78 -16.15 -1.85
C MET A 1 37.71 -16.62 -0.87
N PRO A 2 37.91 -17.74 -0.19
CA PRO A 2 37.12 -18.95 -0.44
C PRO A 2 35.78 -19.00 0.29
N VAL A 3 34.86 -19.67 -0.40
CA VAL A 3 33.56 -20.17 0.05
C VAL A 3 33.83 -21.43 0.87
N THR A 4 33.38 -21.46 2.12
CA THR A 4 33.36 -22.70 2.91
C THR A 4 31.97 -23.31 2.78
N ASP A 5 31.83 -24.19 1.80
CA ASP A 5 30.77 -25.20 1.76
C ASP A 5 30.95 -26.13 2.96
N THR A 6 30.03 -26.04 3.91
CA THR A 6 29.79 -27.11 4.87
C THR A 6 28.41 -27.66 4.56
N ASP A 7 28.35 -28.53 3.56
CA ASP A 7 27.28 -29.50 3.37
C ASP A 7 27.19 -30.37 4.63
N PHE A 8 26.29 -30.00 5.53
CA PHE A 8 25.86 -30.88 6.61
C PHE A 8 24.79 -31.81 6.05
N ASP A 9 25.29 -32.85 5.39
CA ASP A 9 24.51 -33.93 4.81
C ASP A 9 23.78 -34.68 5.94
N LEU A 10 22.55 -34.24 6.26
CA LEU A 10 21.61 -34.93 7.13
C LEU A 10 21.10 -36.16 6.39
N ARG A 11 21.99 -37.15 6.28
CA ARG A 11 21.66 -38.50 5.86
C ARG A 11 20.54 -39.00 6.78
N SER A 12 19.36 -39.07 6.20
CA SER A 12 18.19 -39.72 6.78
C SER A 12 18.62 -41.10 7.26
N PRO A 13 18.38 -41.49 8.53
CA PRO A 13 18.52 -42.88 8.89
C PRO A 13 17.41 -43.62 8.16
N THR A 14 17.82 -44.24 7.05
CA THR A 14 17.14 -45.30 6.34
C THR A 14 16.28 -46.08 7.33
N GLN A 15 14.98 -46.12 7.06
CA GLN A 15 14.04 -47.04 7.69
C GLN A 15 14.72 -48.41 7.74
N SER A 16 15.22 -48.77 8.91
CA SER A 16 15.81 -50.07 9.15
C SER A 16 14.62 -50.97 9.36
N SER A 17 14.13 -51.46 8.23
CA SER A 17 13.50 -52.76 8.08
C SER A 17 13.74 -53.63 9.31
N SER A 18 12.64 -53.88 10.00
CA SER A 18 12.40 -55.02 10.87
C SER A 18 12.95 -56.31 10.27
N SER A 19 14.23 -56.63 10.49
CA SER A 19 14.87 -57.90 10.11
C SER A 19 16.31 -57.94 10.63
N PHE A 20 16.51 -58.27 11.90
CA PHE A 20 17.74 -58.92 12.40
C PHE A 20 17.43 -59.60 13.75
N ILE A 21 16.69 -60.71 13.69
CA ILE A 21 16.77 -61.77 14.70
C ILE A 21 17.64 -62.85 14.05
N GLY A 22 18.95 -62.67 14.16
CA GLY A 22 19.96 -63.61 13.65
C GLY A 22 20.85 -64.08 14.79
N GLU A 23 20.57 -65.29 15.28
CA GLU A 23 21.50 -66.29 15.86
C GLU A 23 22.72 -65.83 16.68
N TYR A 24 22.55 -64.94 17.66
CA TYR A 24 23.47 -64.88 18.81
C TYR A 24 22.66 -65.05 20.08
N ALA A 25 22.49 -66.31 20.50
CA ALA A 25 21.83 -66.61 21.76
C ALA A 25 22.73 -66.17 22.93
N PHE A 26 22.21 -65.27 23.76
CA PHE A 26 22.91 -64.77 24.95
C PHE A 26 23.22 -65.89 25.96
N ALA A 27 22.42 -66.96 26.00
CA ALA A 27 22.60 -68.08 26.90
C ALA A 27 22.44 -69.43 26.17
N ASP A 28 23.27 -70.40 26.54
CA ASP A 28 23.22 -71.80 26.12
C ASP A 28 23.45 -72.73 27.34
N VAL A 29 23.28 -74.04 27.16
CA VAL A 29 23.37 -75.04 28.25
C VAL A 29 24.74 -75.05 28.93
N GLY A 30 25.82 -74.68 28.22
CA GLY A 30 27.18 -74.67 28.74
C GLY A 30 27.55 -73.42 29.54
N ASN A 31 26.78 -72.33 29.41
CA ASN A 31 27.12 -71.02 30.01
C ASN A 31 26.08 -70.46 30.99
N LEU A 32 25.02 -71.22 31.31
CA LEU A 32 23.89 -70.75 32.13
C LEU A 32 24.27 -70.09 33.46
N ASP A 33 25.20 -70.69 34.22
CA ASP A 33 25.64 -70.15 35.52
C ASP A 33 26.35 -68.81 35.37
N HIS A 34 27.16 -68.66 34.31
CA HIS A 34 27.82 -67.41 33.99
C HIS A 34 26.82 -66.33 33.56
N CYS A 35 25.87 -66.68 32.68
CA CYS A 35 24.84 -65.75 32.21
C CYS A 35 23.90 -65.30 33.34
N ALA A 36 23.53 -66.20 34.26
CA ALA A 36 22.72 -65.84 35.43
C ALA A 36 23.46 -64.90 36.39
N LYS A 37 24.77 -65.13 36.63
CA LYS A 37 25.62 -64.22 37.42
C LYS A 37 25.75 -62.86 36.76
N TYR A 38 26.01 -62.84 35.45
CA TYR A 38 26.10 -61.62 34.65
C TYR A 38 24.79 -60.82 34.72
N LEU A 39 23.64 -61.45 34.45
CA LEU A 39 22.34 -60.79 34.50
C LEU A 39 22.06 -60.17 35.87
N ASN A 40 22.30 -60.91 36.96
CA ASN A 40 22.10 -60.39 38.31
C ASN A 40 23.03 -59.20 38.61
N GLN A 41 24.29 -59.26 38.18
CA GLN A 41 25.23 -58.14 38.32
C GLN A 41 24.75 -56.91 37.53
N THR A 42 24.38 -57.11 36.27
CA THR A 42 23.89 -56.06 35.37
C THR A 42 22.60 -55.43 35.89
N LEU A 43 21.67 -56.24 36.42
CA LEU A 43 20.45 -55.75 37.04
C LEU A 43 20.75 -54.79 38.18
N VAL A 44 21.66 -55.15 39.08
CA VAL A 44 22.08 -54.28 40.18
C VAL A 44 22.71 -53.00 39.66
N THR A 45 23.55 -53.08 38.63
CA THR A 45 24.15 -51.89 37.99
C THR A 45 23.09 -50.95 37.43
N PHE A 46 22.02 -51.48 36.84
CA PHE A 46 20.88 -50.68 36.34
C PHE A 46 19.84 -50.32 37.43
N GLY A 47 20.12 -50.61 38.70
CA GLY A 47 19.26 -50.24 39.83
C GLY A 47 18.09 -51.19 40.09
N PHE A 48 18.09 -52.38 39.49
CA PHE A 48 17.13 -53.45 39.76
C PHE A 48 17.59 -54.39 40.87
N PRO A 49 16.68 -55.00 41.62
CA PRO A 49 17.03 -56.01 42.61
C PRO A 49 17.57 -57.30 41.95
N ALA A 50 18.82 -57.68 42.26
CA ALA A 50 19.42 -58.96 41.85
C ALA A 50 18.68 -60.13 42.51
N SER A 51 17.72 -60.69 41.79
CA SER A 51 16.85 -61.75 42.30
C SER A 51 16.39 -62.74 41.24
N LEU A 52 17.07 -62.78 40.08
CA LEU A 52 16.83 -63.80 39.08
C LEU A 52 17.45 -65.12 39.57
N ASP A 53 16.65 -65.90 40.28
CA ASP A 53 17.00 -67.24 40.75
C ASP A 53 16.16 -68.27 39.98
N LEU A 54 16.62 -68.56 38.76
CA LEU A 54 15.89 -69.38 37.79
C LEU A 54 15.94 -70.89 38.08
N PHE A 55 16.80 -71.32 39.01
CA PHE A 55 17.05 -72.73 39.30
C PHE A 55 16.44 -73.19 40.64
N ASN A 56 15.84 -72.27 41.40
CA ASN A 56 15.31 -72.54 42.73
C ASN A 56 13.79 -72.77 42.69
N ASN A 57 13.33 -73.79 43.41
CA ASN A 57 11.92 -74.17 43.48
C ASN A 57 11.18 -73.57 44.68
N ASP A 58 11.86 -72.73 45.48
CA ASP A 58 11.25 -72.02 46.60
C ASP A 58 10.27 -70.94 46.11
N PRO A 59 9.00 -70.94 46.56
CA PRO A 59 7.99 -69.95 46.16
C PRO A 59 8.42 -68.49 46.39
N VAL A 60 9.24 -68.21 47.40
CA VAL A 60 9.72 -66.85 47.70
C VAL A 60 10.79 -66.41 46.70
N SER A 61 11.69 -67.30 46.28
CA SER A 61 12.65 -67.05 45.18
C SER A 61 11.96 -66.84 43.84
N ILE A 62 10.93 -67.64 43.53
CA ILE A 62 10.13 -67.48 42.31
C ILE A 62 9.42 -66.12 42.30
N ALA A 63 8.77 -65.73 43.40
CA ALA A 63 8.08 -64.44 43.51
C ALA A 63 9.04 -63.25 43.31
N ARG A 64 10.25 -63.32 43.88
CA ARG A 64 11.27 -62.27 43.67
C ARG A 64 11.72 -62.19 42.22
N THR A 65 11.94 -63.33 41.56
CA THR A 65 12.26 -63.41 40.13
C THR A 65 11.14 -62.78 39.29
N CYS A 66 9.88 -63.15 39.53
CA CYS A 66 8.72 -62.57 38.84
C CYS A 66 8.62 -61.06 39.03
N ASN A 67 8.83 -60.54 40.24
CA ASN A 67 8.80 -59.10 40.51
C ASN A 67 9.94 -58.34 39.82
N CYS A 68 11.12 -58.95 39.71
CA CYS A 68 12.24 -58.39 38.95
C CYS A 68 11.89 -58.30 37.45
N ILE A 69 11.36 -59.40 36.88
CA ILE A 69 10.91 -59.43 35.49
C ILE A 69 9.79 -58.40 35.24
N TYR A 70 8.81 -58.31 36.15
CA TYR A 70 7.74 -57.33 36.08
C TYR A 70 8.28 -55.88 36.10
N SER A 71 9.27 -55.59 36.95
CA SER A 71 9.91 -54.28 37.00
C SER A 71 10.64 -53.93 35.70
N LEU A 72 11.30 -54.91 35.07
CA LEU A 72 11.96 -54.73 33.76
C LEU A 72 10.94 -54.42 32.66
N LEU A 73 9.82 -55.15 32.63
CA LEU A 73 8.74 -54.93 31.68
C LEU A 73 8.09 -53.55 31.88
N GLN A 74 7.85 -53.16 33.13
CA GLN A 74 7.28 -51.86 33.46
C GLN A 74 8.24 -50.71 33.10
N GLN A 75 9.54 -50.88 33.31
CA GLN A 75 10.52 -49.89 32.87
C GLN A 75 10.56 -49.80 31.34
N ARG A 76 10.60 -50.93 30.62
CA ARG A 76 10.51 -50.91 29.15
C ARG A 76 9.27 -50.12 28.73
N GLN A 77 8.11 -50.43 29.29
CA GLN A 77 6.86 -49.78 28.89
C GLN A 77 6.97 -48.25 29.04
N ARG A 78 7.41 -47.76 30.20
CA ARG A 78 7.66 -46.33 30.45
C ARG A 78 8.69 -45.73 29.50
N ASP A 79 9.78 -46.43 29.23
CA ASP A 79 10.84 -45.96 28.32
C ASP A 79 10.32 -45.81 26.89
N VAL A 80 9.38 -46.65 26.47
CA VAL A 80 8.75 -46.49 25.14
C VAL A 80 7.72 -45.39 25.11
N GLU A 81 6.86 -45.29 26.11
CA GLU A 81 5.91 -44.18 26.19
C GLU A 81 6.65 -42.83 26.21
N PHE A 82 7.77 -42.75 26.94
CA PHE A 82 8.64 -41.57 26.94
C PHE A 82 9.27 -41.30 25.57
N ARG A 83 9.83 -42.33 24.92
CA ARG A 83 10.42 -42.18 23.57
C ARG A 83 9.38 -41.80 22.52
N GLU A 84 8.18 -42.38 22.57
CA GLU A 84 7.07 -42.05 21.67
C GLU A 84 6.64 -40.59 21.89
N SER A 85 6.41 -40.16 23.13
CA SER A 85 6.06 -38.77 23.45
C SER A 85 7.14 -37.77 23.00
N ALA A 86 8.42 -38.10 23.20
CA ALA A 86 9.53 -37.25 22.76
C ALA A 86 9.61 -37.18 21.22
N ASN A 87 9.34 -38.30 20.53
CA ASN A 87 9.30 -38.35 19.08
C ASN A 87 8.13 -37.53 18.51
N ASP A 88 6.95 -37.62 19.12
CA ASP A 88 5.78 -36.81 18.74
C ASP A 88 6.06 -35.32 18.91
N GLN A 89 6.67 -34.92 20.03
CA GLN A 89 7.07 -33.53 20.24
C GLN A 89 8.08 -33.08 19.19
N ARG A 90 9.08 -33.92 18.87
CA ARG A 90 10.07 -33.63 17.83
C ARG A 90 9.41 -33.44 16.47
N GLN A 91 8.43 -34.28 16.10
CA GLN A 91 7.72 -34.16 14.83
C GLN A 91 6.87 -32.88 14.74
N ARG A 92 6.22 -32.49 15.85
CA ARG A 92 5.50 -31.21 15.92
C ARG A 92 6.45 -30.03 15.73
N LEU A 93 7.58 -30.02 16.42
CA LEU A 93 8.58 -28.96 16.28
C LEU A 93 9.16 -28.88 14.87
N LEU A 94 9.43 -30.01 14.22
CA LEU A 94 9.86 -30.01 12.81
C LEU A 94 8.82 -29.40 11.89
N SER A 95 7.54 -29.71 12.11
CA SER A 95 6.43 -29.13 11.34
C SER A 95 6.32 -27.61 11.57
N ASP A 96 6.50 -27.17 12.81
CA ASP A 96 6.52 -25.74 13.16
C ASP A 96 7.71 -25.02 12.52
N ILE A 97 8.89 -25.63 12.49
CA ILE A 97 10.09 -25.09 11.82
C ILE A 97 9.80 -24.90 10.33
N SER A 98 9.33 -25.94 9.63
CA SER A 98 9.02 -25.83 8.19
C SER A 98 7.98 -24.75 7.90
N ARG A 99 6.97 -24.60 8.78
CA ARG A 99 5.97 -23.53 8.65
C ARG A 99 6.58 -22.14 8.85
N LEU A 100 7.49 -21.99 9.81
CA LEU A 100 8.18 -20.72 10.07
C LEU A 100 9.16 -20.37 8.95
N GLU A 101 9.90 -21.34 8.42
CA GLU A 101 10.80 -21.17 7.27
C GLU A 101 10.04 -20.65 6.04
N ALA A 102 8.92 -21.27 5.69
CA ALA A 102 8.07 -20.80 4.59
C ALA A 102 7.52 -19.38 4.81
N LYS A 103 7.21 -19.02 6.07
CA LYS A 103 6.79 -17.66 6.42
C LYS A 103 7.93 -16.65 6.25
N VAL A 104 9.15 -17.02 6.64
CA VAL A 104 10.34 -16.18 6.48
C VAL A 104 10.61 -15.93 4.99
N GLU A 105 10.65 -16.98 4.17
CA GLU A 105 10.88 -16.85 2.72
C GLU A 105 9.84 -15.93 2.05
N ARG A 106 8.56 -16.06 2.43
CA ARG A 106 7.49 -15.18 1.95
C ARG A 106 7.71 -13.72 2.37
N LEU A 107 8.12 -13.47 3.62
CA LEU A 107 8.38 -12.12 4.12
C LEU A 107 9.61 -11.50 3.46
N GLU A 108 10.66 -12.28 3.22
CA GLU A 108 11.84 -11.84 2.47
C GLU A 108 11.48 -11.45 1.04
N GLY A 109 10.62 -12.23 0.37
CA GLY A 109 10.09 -11.88 -0.95
C GLY A 109 9.29 -10.57 -0.95
N GLN A 110 8.47 -10.34 0.08
CA GLN A 110 7.73 -9.08 0.24
C GLN A 110 8.67 -7.89 0.50
N LEU A 111 9.70 -8.08 1.31
CA LEU A 111 10.71 -7.05 1.58
C LEU A 111 11.44 -6.64 0.30
N GLN A 112 11.91 -7.61 -0.49
CA GLN A 112 12.56 -7.33 -1.78
C GLN A 112 11.63 -6.62 -2.77
N ALA A 113 10.34 -6.98 -2.79
CA ALA A 113 9.36 -6.29 -3.63
C ALA A 113 9.18 -4.83 -3.20
N LYS A 114 9.10 -4.57 -1.89
CA LYS A 114 9.00 -3.21 -1.34
C LYS A 114 10.26 -2.38 -1.59
N ASP A 115 11.45 -2.97 -1.50
CA ASP A 115 12.70 -2.27 -1.84
C ASP A 115 12.74 -1.84 -3.32
N ARG A 116 12.24 -2.69 -4.23
CA ARG A 116 12.13 -2.35 -5.66
C ARG A 116 11.09 -1.25 -5.91
N GLU A 117 9.97 -1.28 -5.19
CA GLU A 117 8.93 -0.25 -5.25
C GLU A 117 9.49 1.10 -4.78
N ILE A 118 10.16 1.14 -3.62
CA ILE A 118 10.83 2.32 -3.08
C ILE A 118 11.83 2.87 -4.11
N ALA A 119 12.71 2.02 -4.65
CA ALA A 119 13.69 2.45 -5.64
C ALA A 119 13.04 3.03 -6.92
N THR A 120 11.85 2.56 -7.28
CA THR A 120 11.08 3.09 -8.41
C THR A 120 10.50 4.46 -8.06
N ILE A 121 9.82 4.57 -6.92
CA ILE A 121 9.24 5.83 -6.43
C ILE A 121 10.32 6.90 -6.32
N THR A 122 11.45 6.61 -5.68
CA THR A 122 12.56 7.57 -5.53
C THR A 122 13.09 8.09 -6.87
N ARG A 123 13.18 7.23 -7.89
CA ARG A 123 13.59 7.66 -9.24
C ARG A 123 12.54 8.56 -9.89
N THR A 124 11.25 8.23 -9.75
CA THR A 124 10.16 9.05 -10.28
C THR A 124 10.09 10.42 -9.60
N GLU A 125 10.28 10.46 -8.28
CA GLU A 125 10.33 11.68 -7.49
C GLU A 125 11.52 12.56 -7.88
N ALA A 126 12.71 11.97 -8.05
CA ALA A 126 13.89 12.70 -8.50
C ALA A 126 13.68 13.33 -9.90
N LYS A 127 13.06 12.59 -10.82
CA LYS A 127 12.71 13.10 -12.16
C LYS A 127 11.69 14.24 -12.09
N ALA A 128 10.63 14.08 -11.29
CA ALA A 128 9.61 15.11 -11.10
C ALA A 128 10.22 16.38 -10.48
N THR A 129 11.08 16.22 -9.47
CA THR A 129 11.81 17.33 -8.83
C THR A 129 12.68 18.09 -9.82
N ALA A 130 13.41 17.38 -10.68
CA ALA A 130 14.23 18.01 -11.73
C ALA A 130 13.35 18.77 -12.75
N SER A 131 12.22 18.19 -13.15
CA SER A 131 11.25 18.85 -14.04
C SER A 131 10.68 20.12 -13.42
N PHE A 132 10.30 20.10 -12.13
CA PHE A 132 9.80 21.29 -11.45
C PHE A 132 10.86 22.37 -11.32
N LYS A 133 12.11 22.01 -11.00
CA LYS A 133 13.23 22.98 -10.98
C LYS A 133 13.41 23.65 -12.34
N ALA A 134 13.41 22.88 -13.43
CA ALA A 134 13.51 23.44 -14.77
C ALA A 134 12.34 24.38 -15.11
N GLN A 135 11.12 24.07 -14.66
CA GLN A 135 9.97 24.94 -14.87
C GLN A 135 10.05 26.24 -14.05
N ILE A 136 10.54 26.16 -12.82
CA ILE A 136 10.80 27.34 -11.97
C ILE A 136 11.84 28.25 -12.63
N GLU A 137 12.93 27.69 -13.15
CA GLU A 137 13.96 28.46 -13.85
C GLU A 137 13.42 29.17 -15.11
N LYS A 138 12.58 28.49 -15.90
CA LYS A 138 11.91 29.10 -17.05
C LYS A 138 11.03 30.29 -16.64
N LEU A 139 10.20 30.11 -15.61
CA LEU A 139 9.33 31.18 -15.11
C LEU A 139 10.15 32.36 -14.58
N GLN A 140 11.28 32.09 -13.93
CA GLN A 140 12.20 33.15 -13.49
C GLN A 140 12.78 33.93 -14.67
N GLN A 141 13.20 33.24 -15.74
CA GLN A 141 13.71 33.86 -16.96
C GLN A 141 12.65 34.72 -17.66
N GLU A 142 11.43 34.20 -17.83
CA GLU A 142 10.30 34.95 -18.42
C GLU A 142 9.97 36.21 -17.59
N ARG A 143 9.98 36.08 -16.26
CA ARG A 143 9.78 37.21 -15.35
C ARG A 143 10.88 38.26 -15.49
N ASP A 144 12.15 37.85 -15.64
CA ASP A 144 13.28 38.77 -15.83
C ASP A 144 13.24 39.46 -17.21
N GLU A 145 12.80 38.76 -18.25
CA GLU A 145 12.60 39.33 -19.58
C GLU A 145 11.44 40.32 -19.60
N PHE A 146 10.31 39.98 -18.97
CA PHE A 146 9.18 40.89 -18.82
C PHE A 146 9.58 42.16 -18.07
N GLN A 147 10.33 42.02 -16.98
CA GLN A 147 10.84 43.16 -16.21
C GLN A 147 11.74 44.06 -17.05
N ARG A 148 12.65 43.49 -17.86
CA ARG A 148 13.48 44.26 -18.81
C ARG A 148 12.63 44.99 -19.84
N MET A 149 11.60 44.34 -20.39
CA MET A 149 10.70 44.94 -21.37
C MET A 149 9.91 46.11 -20.78
N VAL A 150 9.39 45.97 -19.56
CA VAL A 150 8.67 47.05 -18.83
C VAL A 150 9.58 48.26 -18.62
N ILE A 151 10.82 48.05 -18.18
CA ILE A 151 11.80 49.14 -18.01
C ILE A 151 12.09 49.83 -19.34
N GLY A 152 12.32 49.05 -20.41
CA GLY A 152 12.54 49.59 -21.75
C GLY A 152 11.35 50.39 -22.28
N ASN A 153 10.13 49.89 -22.08
CA ASN A 153 8.90 50.59 -22.48
C ASN A 153 8.74 51.92 -21.73
N GLN A 154 9.01 51.93 -20.41
CA GLN A 154 8.95 53.14 -19.59
C GLN A 154 9.96 54.19 -20.07
N GLN A 155 11.16 53.76 -20.47
CA GLN A 155 12.19 54.66 -21.04
C GLN A 155 11.73 55.26 -22.37
N VAL A 156 11.21 54.44 -23.29
CA VAL A 156 10.67 54.91 -24.58
C VAL A 156 9.52 55.90 -24.38
N ARG A 157 8.59 55.59 -23.46
CA ARG A 157 7.47 56.49 -23.13
C ARG A 157 7.97 57.85 -22.63
N THR A 158 8.99 57.83 -21.78
CA THR A 158 9.62 59.05 -21.26
C THR A 158 10.24 59.87 -22.41
N GLN A 159 10.95 59.21 -23.32
CA GLN A 159 11.56 59.86 -24.49
C GLN A 159 10.51 60.46 -25.43
N GLN A 160 9.41 59.74 -25.71
CA GLN A 160 8.29 60.23 -26.52
C GLN A 160 7.63 61.47 -25.90
N ILE A 161 7.44 61.50 -24.58
CA ILE A 161 6.92 62.67 -23.87
C ILE A 161 7.84 63.89 -24.06
N HIS A 162 9.16 63.70 -23.97
CA HIS A 162 10.12 64.78 -24.21
C HIS A 162 10.09 65.29 -25.64
N GLU A 163 10.02 64.40 -26.64
CA GLU A 163 9.89 64.81 -28.05
C GLU A 163 8.58 65.55 -28.32
N MET A 164 7.46 65.07 -27.77
CA MET A 164 6.16 65.72 -27.93
C MET A 164 6.19 67.14 -27.37
N LYS A 165 6.73 67.32 -26.15
CA LYS A 165 6.92 68.65 -25.54
C LYS A 165 7.82 69.57 -26.38
N LYS A 166 8.85 69.02 -27.05
CA LYS A 166 9.71 69.80 -27.95
C LYS A 166 8.92 70.29 -29.17
N LYS A 167 8.18 69.39 -29.83
CA LYS A 167 7.34 69.73 -30.98
C LYS A 167 6.24 70.72 -30.62
N GLU A 168 5.63 70.58 -29.43
CA GLU A 168 4.62 71.52 -28.94
C GLU A 168 5.20 72.93 -28.77
N LYS A 169 6.42 73.06 -28.24
CA LYS A 169 7.11 74.36 -28.18
C LYS A 169 7.41 74.93 -29.56
N GLU A 170 7.78 74.10 -30.54
CA GLU A 170 8.00 74.53 -31.92
C GLU A 170 6.71 74.96 -32.60
N TYR A 171 5.61 74.24 -32.35
CA TYR A 171 4.27 74.58 -32.83
C TYR A 171 3.81 75.93 -32.28
N ILE A 172 3.96 76.18 -30.98
CA ILE A 172 3.65 77.48 -30.36
C ILE A 172 4.44 78.60 -31.03
N LYS A 173 5.76 78.43 -31.23
CA LYS A 173 6.59 79.43 -31.93
C LYS A 173 6.15 79.67 -33.37
N LEU A 174 5.74 78.62 -34.09
CA LEU A 174 5.27 78.75 -35.47
C LEU A 174 3.91 79.46 -35.52
N GLN A 175 3.02 79.14 -34.58
CA GLN A 175 1.73 79.81 -34.41
C GLN A 175 1.90 81.30 -34.11
N GLU A 176 2.85 81.67 -33.23
CA GLU A 176 3.21 83.06 -32.95
C GLU A 176 3.69 83.79 -34.22
N ARG A 177 4.60 83.19 -34.99
CA ARG A 177 5.08 83.76 -36.27
C ARG A 177 3.97 83.92 -37.30
N LEU A 178 3.09 82.94 -37.44
CA LEU A 178 1.97 83.01 -38.36
C LEU A 178 1.03 84.17 -37.97
N ASN A 179 0.70 84.28 -36.68
CA ASN A 179 -0.10 85.40 -36.19
C ASN A 179 0.58 86.74 -36.44
N GLN A 180 1.90 86.82 -36.28
CA GLN A 180 2.67 88.02 -36.58
C GLN A 180 2.58 88.41 -38.06
N VAL A 181 2.78 87.46 -38.98
CA VAL A 181 2.62 87.68 -40.43
C VAL A 181 1.18 88.08 -40.79
N LEU A 182 0.16 87.48 -40.15
CA LEU A 182 -1.24 87.85 -40.38
C LEU A 182 -1.55 89.27 -39.91
N MET A 183 -0.94 89.71 -38.79
CA MET A 183 -1.07 91.07 -38.27
C MET A 183 -0.31 92.08 -39.13
N GLU A 184 0.89 91.73 -39.61
CA GLU A 184 1.65 92.51 -40.60
C GLU A 184 0.85 92.66 -41.90
N LYS A 185 0.28 91.57 -42.44
CA LYS A 185 -0.59 91.61 -43.62
C LYS A 185 -1.83 92.49 -43.42
N LYS A 186 -2.44 92.48 -42.24
CA LYS A 186 -3.55 93.41 -41.88
C LYS A 186 -3.10 94.86 -41.84
N LYS A 187 -1.83 95.13 -41.51
CA LYS A 187 -1.23 96.46 -41.45
C LYS A 187 -0.78 96.94 -42.84
N GLU A 188 -0.20 96.06 -43.67
CA GLU A 188 0.06 96.29 -45.10
C GLU A 188 -1.23 96.47 -45.91
N SER A 189 -2.34 95.80 -45.54
CA SER A 189 -3.63 95.98 -46.22
C SER A 189 -4.23 97.39 -46.06
N ARG A 190 -3.66 98.27 -45.22
CA ARG A 190 -3.97 99.71 -45.19
C ARG A 190 -3.08 100.55 -46.11
N SER A 191 -2.03 100.00 -46.70
CA SER A 191 -1.11 100.69 -47.60
C SER A 191 -0.47 99.68 -48.56
N GLY A 192 -1.15 99.33 -49.64
CA GLY A 192 -0.58 98.44 -50.66
C GLY A 192 -1.54 98.19 -51.82
N MET A 193 -1.21 98.77 -52.95
CA MET A 193 -1.87 98.68 -54.25
C MET A 193 -2.05 97.21 -54.69
N GLU A 194 -3.28 96.86 -55.06
CA GLU A 194 -3.66 95.52 -55.51
C GLU A 194 -3.19 95.30 -56.95
N ILE A 195 -2.13 94.50 -57.14
CA ILE A 195 -1.68 94.07 -58.47
C ILE A 195 -2.46 92.81 -58.85
N MET A 196 -3.41 93.00 -59.76
CA MET A 196 -4.14 91.96 -60.48
C MET A 196 -3.17 91.15 -61.36
N ASN A 197 -3.25 89.82 -61.21
CA ASN A 197 -2.88 88.72 -62.12
C ASN A 197 -1.62 88.87 -62.98
N LEU A 198 -0.67 87.96 -62.78
CA LEU A 198 -0.14 87.03 -63.80
C LEU A 198 1.15 86.38 -63.27
N LEU A 199 1.10 85.10 -62.92
CA LEU A 199 2.21 84.18 -63.15
C LEU A 199 1.75 82.73 -62.98
N GLN A 200 1.54 82.11 -64.14
CA GLN A 200 1.70 80.70 -64.43
C GLN A 200 2.61 79.98 -63.43
N LYS A 201 2.12 78.88 -62.85
CA LYS A 201 2.99 77.74 -62.56
C LYS A 201 2.31 76.45 -62.97
N GLU A 202 3.01 75.78 -63.87
CA GLU A 202 2.78 74.46 -64.41
C GLU A 202 2.44 73.42 -63.35
N GLY A 203 1.46 72.59 -63.69
CA GLY A 203 1.45 71.15 -63.53
C GLY A 203 2.49 70.53 -62.60
N ARG A 204 2.23 70.56 -61.29
CA ARG A 204 2.58 69.42 -60.45
C ARG A 204 1.30 68.82 -59.91
N GLN A 205 1.20 67.51 -60.11
CA GLN A 205 0.03 66.72 -59.79
C GLN A 205 -0.48 67.01 -58.39
N ARG A 206 -1.75 67.45 -58.33
CA ARG A 206 -2.58 67.31 -57.14
C ARG A 206 -2.58 65.83 -56.77
N GLY A 207 -2.07 65.49 -55.60
CA GLY A 207 -2.21 64.15 -55.04
C GLY A 207 -3.70 63.79 -55.01
N THR A 208 -4.06 62.74 -55.74
CA THR A 208 -5.39 62.16 -55.75
C THR A 208 -5.73 61.72 -54.33
N TRP A 209 -6.66 62.40 -53.67
CA TRP A 209 -7.21 61.95 -52.39
C TRP A 209 -8.06 60.70 -52.64
N ASN A 210 -7.41 59.53 -52.65
CA ASN A 210 -8.06 58.25 -52.87
C ASN A 210 -8.60 57.70 -51.53
N GLY A 211 -9.77 58.17 -51.10
CA GLY A 211 -10.51 57.61 -49.95
C GLY A 211 -10.96 56.15 -50.15
N LYS A 212 -10.94 55.64 -51.39
CA LYS A 212 -11.24 54.23 -51.70
C LYS A 212 -10.24 53.22 -51.12
N LYS A 213 -8.97 53.61 -50.90
CA LYS A 213 -7.96 52.71 -50.32
C LYS A 213 -8.15 52.53 -48.81
N THR A 214 -8.50 53.60 -48.10
CA THR A 214 -8.70 53.56 -46.65
C THR A 214 -9.91 52.73 -46.24
N ASP A 215 -11.01 52.79 -47.00
CA ASP A 215 -12.19 51.94 -46.74
C ASP A 215 -11.88 50.46 -47.03
N ASN A 216 -11.18 50.17 -48.14
CA ASN A 216 -10.78 48.80 -48.48
C ASN A 216 -9.87 48.20 -47.41
N ASP A 217 -8.90 48.98 -46.90
CA ASP A 217 -8.03 48.57 -45.81
C ASP A 217 -8.80 48.37 -44.49
N PHE A 218 -9.90 49.11 -44.27
CA PHE A 218 -10.75 48.96 -43.08
C PHE A 218 -11.59 47.67 -43.15
N TYR A 219 -12.24 47.39 -44.28
CA TYR A 219 -12.94 46.12 -44.51
C TYR A 219 -11.98 44.93 -44.42
N LYS A 220 -10.77 45.07 -44.97
CA LYS A 220 -9.73 44.04 -44.87
C LYS A 220 -9.33 43.77 -43.42
N LYS A 221 -9.08 44.81 -42.61
CA LYS A 221 -8.77 44.62 -41.18
C LYS A 221 -9.90 43.94 -40.40
N ILE A 222 -11.16 44.24 -40.73
CA ILE A 222 -12.31 43.59 -40.08
C ILE A 222 -12.37 42.10 -40.46
N VAL A 223 -12.16 41.77 -41.74
CA VAL A 223 -12.11 40.39 -42.23
C VAL A 223 -10.94 39.65 -41.60
N ASP A 224 -9.73 40.23 -41.62
CA ASP A 224 -8.53 39.64 -41.02
C ASP A 224 -8.73 39.38 -39.52
N ALA A 225 -9.38 40.29 -38.80
CA ALA A 225 -9.69 40.11 -37.38
C ALA A 225 -10.72 39.00 -37.14
N TYR A 226 -11.75 38.88 -38.00
CA TYR A 226 -12.73 37.80 -37.95
C TYR A 226 -12.10 36.45 -38.29
N GLU A 227 -11.23 36.39 -39.30
CA GLU A 227 -10.50 35.18 -39.67
C GLU A 227 -9.55 34.74 -38.56
N ALA A 228 -8.81 35.68 -37.95
CA ALA A 228 -7.96 35.40 -36.80
C ALA A 228 -8.79 34.83 -35.63
N LYS A 229 -9.94 35.42 -35.33
CA LYS A 229 -10.86 34.91 -34.29
C LYS A 229 -11.44 33.53 -34.63
N ASN A 230 -11.74 33.27 -35.90
CA ASN A 230 -12.23 31.97 -36.34
C ASN A 230 -11.13 30.90 -36.26
N GLN A 231 -9.88 31.25 -36.58
CA GLN A 231 -8.73 30.35 -36.42
C GLN A 231 -8.47 30.03 -34.95
N GLU A 232 -8.52 31.03 -34.06
CA GLU A 232 -8.41 30.86 -32.61
C GLU A 232 -9.50 29.92 -32.08
N LEU A 233 -10.76 30.13 -32.48
CA LEU A 233 -11.88 29.28 -32.08
C LEU A 233 -11.73 27.83 -32.58
N MET A 234 -11.22 27.64 -33.80
CA MET A 234 -10.94 26.31 -34.35
C MET A 234 -9.78 25.62 -33.63
N ALA A 235 -8.74 26.37 -33.24
CA ALA A 235 -7.63 25.86 -32.44
C ALA A 235 -8.12 25.42 -31.05
N GLU A 236 -8.83 26.28 -30.33
CA GLU A 236 -9.43 25.94 -29.03
C GLU A 236 -10.36 24.73 -29.12
N ASN A 237 -11.19 24.63 -30.17
CA ASN A 237 -12.05 23.46 -30.36
C ASN A 237 -11.25 22.17 -30.56
N THR A 238 -10.12 22.25 -31.26
CA THR A 238 -9.21 21.12 -31.48
C THR A 238 -8.56 20.69 -30.16
N ASP A 239 -8.09 21.65 -29.37
CA ASP A 239 -7.50 21.39 -28.05
C ASP A 239 -8.52 20.80 -27.07
N LEU A 240 -9.76 21.29 -27.06
CA LEU A 240 -10.85 20.74 -26.25
C LEU A 240 -11.16 19.29 -26.62
N ARG A 241 -11.18 18.95 -27.91
CA ARG A 241 -11.37 17.55 -28.36
C ARG A 241 -10.20 16.67 -27.93
N ALA A 242 -8.97 17.18 -28.03
CA ALA A 242 -7.79 16.45 -27.57
C ALA A 242 -7.82 16.20 -26.05
N LEU A 243 -8.20 17.21 -25.28
CA LEU A 243 -8.35 17.12 -23.83
C LEU A 243 -9.43 16.10 -23.42
N LEU A 244 -10.59 16.14 -24.06
CA LEU A 244 -11.66 15.16 -23.82
C LEU A 244 -11.23 13.73 -24.14
N ARG A 245 -10.44 13.54 -25.22
CA ARG A 245 -9.85 12.23 -25.54
C ARG A 245 -8.86 11.78 -24.47
N SER A 246 -7.98 12.67 -24.02
CA SER A 246 -7.02 12.38 -22.94
C SER A 246 -7.73 11.96 -21.67
N MET A 247 -8.71 12.75 -21.22
CA MET A 247 -9.49 12.43 -20.02
C MET A 247 -10.23 11.10 -20.14
N GLN A 248 -10.76 10.75 -21.33
CA GLN A 248 -11.40 9.45 -21.55
C GLN A 248 -10.40 8.28 -21.46
N VAL A 249 -9.15 8.47 -21.88
CA VAL A 249 -8.07 7.48 -21.71
C VAL A 249 -7.69 7.38 -20.24
N ASP A 250 -7.46 8.51 -19.56
CA ASP A 250 -7.09 8.53 -18.14
C ASP A 250 -8.17 7.87 -17.26
N MET A 251 -9.45 8.15 -17.51
CA MET A 251 -10.57 7.52 -16.81
C MET A 251 -10.64 6.02 -17.06
N ARG A 252 -10.34 5.57 -18.29
CA ARG A 252 -10.29 4.15 -18.63
C ARG A 252 -9.14 3.46 -17.91
N ASP A 253 -7.95 4.05 -17.92
CA ASP A 253 -6.76 3.49 -17.30
C ASP A 253 -6.90 3.44 -15.78
N PHE A 254 -7.46 4.49 -15.17
CA PHE A 254 -7.73 4.53 -13.72
C PHE A 254 -8.71 3.45 -13.26
N LEU A 255 -9.72 3.13 -14.08
CA LEU A 255 -10.77 2.17 -13.71
C LEU A 255 -10.43 0.73 -14.10
N ASN A 256 -9.63 0.54 -15.16
CA ASN A 256 -9.14 -0.77 -15.60
C ASN A 256 -7.78 -1.13 -14.98
N ALA A 257 -7.14 -0.23 -14.23
CA ALA A 257 -5.98 -0.57 -13.43
C ALA A 257 -6.35 -1.75 -12.51
N PRO A 258 -5.51 -2.80 -12.44
CA PRO A 258 -5.76 -3.95 -11.58
C PRO A 258 -5.53 -3.53 -10.12
N ASN A 259 -6.43 -2.72 -9.58
CA ASN A 259 -6.51 -2.46 -8.15
C ASN A 259 -7.04 -3.74 -7.52
N GLY A 260 -6.11 -4.50 -6.94
CA GLY A 260 -6.35 -5.75 -6.23
C GLY A 260 -7.56 -5.66 -5.32
N SER A 261 -8.68 -6.14 -5.83
CA SER A 261 -9.89 -6.43 -5.06
C SER A 261 -10.46 -7.71 -5.65
N SER A 262 -9.99 -8.80 -5.05
CA SER A 262 -10.70 -10.06 -4.99
C SER A 262 -12.16 -9.81 -4.62
N LYS A 263 -13.08 -10.18 -5.51
CA LYS A 263 -14.36 -10.78 -5.10
C LYS A 263 -14.65 -11.93 -6.05
N GLN A 264 -14.31 -13.13 -5.57
CA GLN A 264 -15.20 -14.29 -5.56
C GLN A 264 -16.57 -13.99 -6.22
N SER A 265 -16.68 -14.32 -7.52
CA SER A 265 -17.98 -14.62 -8.09
C SER A 265 -18.14 -16.13 -8.07
N VAL A 266 -19.29 -16.54 -7.55
CA VAL A 266 -19.74 -17.92 -7.44
C VAL A 266 -19.54 -18.62 -8.78
N ALA A 267 -18.85 -19.76 -8.73
CA ALA A 267 -18.76 -20.68 -9.84
C ALA A 267 -20.17 -21.19 -10.21
N VAL A 268 -20.75 -20.65 -11.27
CA VAL A 268 -21.63 -21.40 -12.20
C VAL A 268 -21.37 -20.90 -13.62
N ASN A 269 -20.44 -21.59 -14.28
CA ASN A 269 -20.52 -22.03 -15.68
C ASN A 269 -21.40 -21.21 -16.65
N GLU A 270 -20.81 -20.28 -17.40
CA GLU A 270 -21.00 -20.24 -18.86
C GLU A 270 -19.87 -19.44 -19.53
N ARG A 271 -19.23 -20.10 -20.48
CA ARG A 271 -18.11 -19.61 -21.27
C ARG A 271 -18.65 -18.65 -22.33
N LEU A 272 -18.72 -17.36 -22.01
CA LEU A 272 -18.90 -16.31 -23.01
C LEU A 272 -17.66 -15.41 -22.99
N GLU A 273 -16.95 -15.42 -24.11
CA GLU A 273 -15.90 -14.48 -24.47
C GLU A 273 -16.33 -13.04 -24.13
N THR A 274 -15.86 -12.52 -22.99
CA THR A 274 -15.97 -11.10 -22.67
C THR A 274 -15.03 -10.32 -23.58
N ASP A 275 -15.59 -9.88 -24.70
CA ASP A 275 -15.06 -8.81 -25.54
C ASP A 275 -14.62 -7.63 -24.64
N PRO A 276 -13.40 -7.07 -24.78
CA PRO A 276 -12.90 -5.93 -23.98
C PRO A 276 -13.72 -4.64 -24.12
N SER A 277 -14.87 -4.67 -24.78
CA SER A 277 -15.87 -3.62 -24.88
C SER A 277 -16.87 -3.59 -23.72
N GLN A 278 -16.95 -4.63 -22.88
CA GLN A 278 -17.92 -4.77 -21.78
C GLN A 278 -17.48 -4.16 -20.42
N SER A 279 -16.60 -3.16 -20.44
CA SER A 279 -16.38 -2.31 -19.26
C SER A 279 -17.46 -1.22 -19.23
N PRO A 280 -18.08 -0.88 -18.08
CA PRO A 280 -19.16 0.12 -18.02
C PRO A 280 -18.77 1.52 -18.53
N LEU A 281 -17.47 1.76 -18.78
CA LEU A 281 -16.95 3.00 -19.37
C LEU A 281 -16.25 2.80 -20.74
N GLY A 282 -16.45 1.66 -21.39
CA GLY A 282 -15.99 1.39 -22.75
C GLY A 282 -16.72 2.27 -23.76
N GLY A 283 -16.01 3.23 -24.37
CA GLY A 283 -16.54 4.09 -25.42
C GLY A 283 -15.49 4.35 -26.50
N ARG A 284 -15.93 4.34 -27.76
CA ARG A 284 -15.12 4.80 -28.89
C ARG A 284 -14.86 6.31 -28.75
N THR A 285 -13.66 6.75 -29.13
CA THR A 285 -13.23 8.16 -29.11
C THR A 285 -13.58 8.91 -30.39
N ASP A 286 -14.10 8.21 -31.40
CA ASP A 286 -14.54 8.76 -32.68
C ASP A 286 -15.70 9.77 -32.55
N VAL A 287 -16.51 9.65 -31.49
CA VAL A 287 -17.62 10.58 -31.19
C VAL A 287 -17.14 12.02 -31.00
N PHE A 288 -15.89 12.23 -30.57
CA PHE A 288 -15.31 13.56 -30.38
C PHE A 288 -14.90 14.24 -31.70
N ASP A 289 -14.81 13.50 -32.80
CA ASP A 289 -14.41 14.04 -34.10
C ASP A 289 -15.61 14.51 -34.94
N LEU A 290 -16.83 14.10 -34.56
CA LEU A 290 -18.06 14.53 -35.23
C LEU A 290 -18.34 16.03 -35.01
N PRO A 291 -19.08 16.69 -35.93
CA PRO A 291 -19.55 18.05 -35.72
C PRO A 291 -20.31 18.16 -34.39
N PHE A 292 -19.97 19.17 -33.58
CA PHE A 292 -20.48 19.29 -32.21
C PHE A 292 -22.00 19.15 -32.11
N ARG A 293 -22.76 19.77 -33.03
CA ARG A 293 -24.23 19.69 -33.08
C ARG A 293 -24.78 18.25 -33.19
N MET A 294 -24.00 17.33 -33.76
CA MET A 294 -24.40 15.93 -33.96
C MET A 294 -23.95 15.02 -32.82
N ALA A 295 -22.88 15.40 -32.12
CA ALA A 295 -22.27 14.61 -31.06
C ALA A 295 -22.62 15.10 -29.64
N ARG A 296 -23.17 16.31 -29.50
CA ARG A 296 -23.42 16.97 -28.22
C ARG A 296 -24.15 16.06 -27.23
N ASP A 297 -25.29 15.53 -27.63
CA ASP A 297 -26.16 14.78 -26.72
C ASP A 297 -25.51 13.44 -26.34
N GLN A 298 -24.81 12.78 -27.28
CA GLN A 298 -24.08 11.55 -27.02
C GLN A 298 -22.88 11.75 -26.09
N ILE A 299 -22.13 12.84 -26.26
CA ILE A 299 -21.02 13.20 -25.37
C ILE A 299 -21.56 13.51 -23.97
N GLU A 300 -22.64 14.28 -23.88
CA GLU A 300 -23.27 14.65 -22.62
C GLU A 300 -23.78 13.43 -21.86
N GLU A 301 -24.55 12.56 -22.53
CA GLU A 301 -25.08 11.34 -21.96
C GLU A 301 -23.96 10.37 -21.54
N SER A 302 -22.93 10.21 -22.39
CA SER A 302 -21.77 9.39 -22.06
C SER A 302 -21.06 9.89 -20.80
N LEU A 303 -20.84 11.19 -20.67
CA LEU A 303 -20.20 11.77 -19.49
C LEU A 303 -21.07 11.63 -18.24
N ARG A 304 -22.38 11.84 -18.34
CA ARG A 304 -23.33 11.66 -17.22
C ARG A 304 -23.34 10.21 -16.73
N ASN A 305 -23.41 9.25 -17.65
CA ASN A 305 -23.42 7.82 -17.31
C ASN A 305 -22.09 7.41 -16.66
N LYS A 306 -20.95 7.84 -17.24
CA LYS A 306 -19.62 7.58 -16.66
C LYS A 306 -19.47 8.18 -15.26
N MET A 307 -19.96 9.40 -15.03
CA MET A 307 -19.95 10.04 -13.72
C MET A 307 -20.82 9.28 -12.70
N ALA A 308 -21.99 8.80 -13.12
CA ALA A 308 -22.86 8.00 -12.28
C ALA A 308 -22.19 6.69 -11.85
N SER A 309 -21.57 5.96 -12.79
CA SER A 309 -20.83 4.72 -12.49
C SER A 309 -19.63 4.95 -11.56
N ILE A 310 -18.90 6.06 -11.73
CA ILE A 310 -17.80 6.42 -10.82
C ILE A 310 -18.33 6.68 -9.41
N LYS A 311 -19.42 7.46 -9.30
CA LYS A 311 -20.03 7.77 -8.00
C LYS A 311 -20.51 6.50 -7.29
N GLU A 312 -21.13 5.57 -8.00
CA GLU A 312 -21.56 4.28 -7.45
C GLU A 312 -20.36 3.46 -6.94
N ARG A 313 -19.30 3.33 -7.74
CA ARG A 313 -18.09 2.61 -7.32
C ARG A 313 -17.40 3.24 -6.12
N MET A 314 -17.38 4.58 -6.02
CA MET A 314 -16.85 5.27 -4.85
C MET A 314 -17.62 4.94 -3.58
N VAL A 315 -18.96 4.88 -3.66
CA VAL A 315 -19.81 4.49 -2.52
C VAL A 315 -19.50 3.04 -2.12
N GLN A 316 -19.41 2.12 -3.08
CA GLN A 316 -19.06 0.71 -2.82
C GLN A 316 -17.69 0.56 -2.14
N LEU A 317 -16.68 1.34 -2.57
CA LEU A 317 -15.35 1.32 -1.95
C LEU A 317 -15.38 1.88 -0.52
N GLN A 318 -16.17 2.93 -0.28
CA GLN A 318 -16.32 3.51 1.06
C GLN A 318 -17.04 2.56 2.01
N ASP A 319 -18.06 1.84 1.53
CA ASP A 319 -18.77 0.85 2.34
C ASP A 319 -17.88 -0.37 2.61
N ALA A 320 -17.14 -0.86 1.62
CA ALA A 320 -16.17 -1.95 1.81
C ALA A 320 -15.05 -1.57 2.81
N GLN A 321 -14.62 -0.30 2.82
CA GLN A 321 -13.64 0.20 3.79
C GLN A 321 -14.21 0.20 5.21
N LYS A 322 -15.45 0.65 5.40
CA LYS A 322 -16.13 0.61 6.70
C LYS A 322 -16.35 -0.82 7.18
N GLU A 323 -16.76 -1.73 6.29
CA GLU A 323 -16.90 -3.14 6.63
C GLU A 323 -15.55 -3.74 7.06
N ALA A 324 -14.47 -3.44 6.33
CA ALA A 324 -13.12 -3.90 6.69
C ALA A 324 -12.67 -3.35 8.06
N GLU A 325 -12.94 -2.08 8.36
CA GLU A 325 -12.63 -1.44 9.64
C GLU A 325 -13.38 -2.13 10.80
N VAL A 326 -14.69 -2.37 10.65
CA VAL A 326 -15.50 -3.10 11.64
C VAL A 326 -14.98 -4.52 11.85
N THR A 327 -14.60 -5.22 10.77
CA THR A 327 -14.01 -6.57 10.92
C THR A 327 -12.66 -6.54 11.62
N SER A 328 -11.83 -5.53 11.39
CA SER A 328 -10.55 -5.35 12.07
C SER A 328 -10.74 -5.12 13.58
N GLU A 329 -11.64 -4.21 13.94
CA GLU A 329 -11.98 -3.95 15.35
C GLU A 329 -12.52 -5.20 16.05
N ALA A 330 -13.36 -5.99 15.36
CA ALA A 330 -13.88 -7.25 15.89
C ALA A 330 -12.75 -8.27 16.14
N THR A 331 -11.80 -8.39 15.22
CA THR A 331 -10.64 -9.30 15.41
C THR A 331 -9.70 -8.84 16.53
N GLU A 332 -9.52 -7.53 16.70
CA GLU A 332 -8.71 -6.98 17.80
C GLU A 332 -9.38 -7.26 19.16
N ARG A 333 -10.69 -7.07 19.23
CA ARG A 333 -11.49 -7.39 20.43
C ARG A 333 -11.44 -8.87 20.79
N GLU A 334 -11.44 -9.76 19.79
CA GLU A 334 -11.30 -11.20 19.99
C GLU A 334 -9.94 -11.55 20.62
N LEU A 335 -8.85 -10.99 20.09
CA LEU A 335 -7.50 -11.18 20.66
C LEU A 335 -7.38 -10.67 22.10
N GLU A 336 -7.99 -9.54 22.43
CA GLU A 336 -8.04 -9.02 23.81
C GLU A 336 -8.76 -9.98 24.76
N LEU A 337 -9.89 -10.54 24.33
CA LEU A 337 -10.65 -11.51 25.13
C LEU A 337 -9.89 -12.82 25.32
N GLU A 338 -9.16 -13.29 24.31
CA GLU A 338 -8.26 -14.44 24.43
C GLU A 338 -7.17 -14.19 25.47
N ALA A 339 -6.56 -13.00 25.46
CA ALA A 339 -5.54 -12.62 26.45
C ALA A 339 -6.11 -12.62 27.88
N GLN A 340 -7.31 -12.06 28.08
CA GLN A 340 -8.00 -12.07 29.38
C GLN A 340 -8.33 -13.49 29.85
N LEU A 341 -8.73 -14.38 28.94
CA LEU A 341 -8.99 -15.79 29.27
C LEU A 341 -7.71 -16.52 29.72
N VAL A 342 -6.57 -16.23 29.09
CA VAL A 342 -5.27 -16.78 29.49
C VAL A 342 -4.90 -16.31 30.89
N GLU A 343 -5.07 -15.02 31.19
CA GLU A 343 -4.82 -14.47 32.53
C GLU A 343 -5.73 -15.11 33.59
N ALA A 344 -7.03 -15.21 33.32
CA ALA A 344 -7.99 -15.85 34.22
C ALA A 344 -7.64 -17.32 34.50
N ARG A 345 -7.20 -18.07 33.47
CA ARG A 345 -6.72 -19.45 33.64
C ARG A 345 -5.48 -19.52 34.53
N SER A 346 -4.54 -18.59 34.38
CA SER A 346 -3.35 -18.51 35.25
C SER A 346 -3.74 -18.29 36.71
N ILE A 347 -4.67 -17.36 36.98
CA ILE A 347 -5.17 -17.09 38.33
C ILE A 347 -5.83 -18.33 38.93
N ILE A 348 -6.69 -19.02 38.18
CA ILE A 348 -7.35 -20.26 38.64
C ILE A 348 -6.32 -21.34 38.95
N GLN A 349 -5.29 -21.49 38.12
CA GLN A 349 -4.22 -22.47 38.33
C GLN A 349 -3.42 -22.17 39.59
N GLU A 350 -3.13 -20.89 39.85
CA GLU A 350 -2.47 -20.46 41.09
C GLU A 350 -3.34 -20.73 42.31
N GLN A 351 -4.63 -20.39 42.26
CA GLN A 351 -5.59 -20.68 43.32
C GLN A 351 -5.68 -22.18 43.61
N ALA A 352 -5.75 -23.03 42.58
CA ALA A 352 -5.76 -24.49 42.73
C ALA A 352 -4.47 -25.04 43.35
N SER A 353 -3.32 -24.45 43.01
CA SER A 353 -2.02 -24.78 43.62
C SER A 353 -1.98 -24.43 45.11
N ILE A 354 -2.49 -23.25 45.48
CA ILE A 354 -2.61 -22.81 46.88
C ILE A 354 -3.55 -23.77 47.64
N MET A 355 -4.73 -24.07 47.10
CA MET A 355 -5.68 -25.01 47.71
C MET A 355 -5.06 -26.40 47.92
N SER A 356 -4.35 -26.93 46.94
CA SER A 356 -3.66 -28.23 47.04
C SER A 356 -2.59 -28.23 48.14
N LYS A 357 -1.83 -27.12 48.30
CA LYS A 357 -0.87 -26.95 49.40
C LYS A 357 -1.54 -26.91 50.78
N HIS A 358 -2.73 -26.33 50.88
CA HIS A 358 -3.49 -26.29 52.13
C HIS A 358 -4.09 -27.65 52.49
N LEU A 359 -4.63 -28.39 51.51
CA LEU A 359 -5.10 -29.77 51.71
C LEU A 359 -3.97 -30.71 52.13
N ALA A 360 -2.81 -30.64 51.47
CA ALA A 360 -1.63 -31.44 51.83
C ALA A 360 -1.06 -31.11 53.24
N LYS A 361 -1.29 -29.89 53.74
CA LYS A 361 -0.97 -29.51 55.14
C LYS A 361 -1.99 -30.05 56.14
N SER A 362 -3.25 -30.20 55.74
CA SER A 362 -4.32 -30.77 56.57
C SER A 362 -4.22 -32.29 56.71
N GLU A 363 -3.66 -33.00 55.72
CA GLU A 363 -3.53 -34.47 55.73
C GLU A 363 -2.28 -35.02 56.45
N ARG A 364 -1.43 -34.18 57.05
CA ARG A 364 -0.34 -34.68 57.91
C ARG A 364 -0.93 -35.17 59.26
N PRO A 365 -0.86 -36.48 59.59
CA PRO A 365 -1.44 -36.99 60.81
C PRO A 365 -0.60 -36.54 62.01
N ARG A 366 -1.21 -35.75 62.91
CA ARG A 366 -0.68 -35.52 64.26
C ARG A 366 -0.63 -36.88 64.97
N ARG A 367 0.57 -37.41 65.19
CA ARG A 367 0.76 -38.52 66.13
C ARG A 367 0.33 -38.07 67.53
N LEU A 368 -0.47 -38.94 68.15
CA LEU A 368 -1.06 -38.79 69.47
C LEU A 368 -0.02 -38.44 70.55
N ASN A 369 -0.38 -37.50 71.43
CA ASN A 369 -0.01 -37.57 72.84
C ASN A 369 -1.12 -36.97 73.71
N CYS A 370 -1.66 -37.82 74.59
CA CYS A 370 -2.21 -37.55 75.93
C CYS A 370 -3.55 -36.79 76.13
N HIS A 371 -4.54 -37.59 76.57
CA HIS A 371 -5.30 -37.47 77.83
C HIS A 371 -6.43 -36.42 78.01
N PHE A 372 -7.65 -36.97 78.10
CA PHE A 372 -8.83 -36.63 78.92
C PHE A 372 -9.19 -35.16 79.25
N ASN A 373 -10.38 -34.73 78.80
CA ASN A 373 -11.56 -34.37 79.62
C ASN A 373 -12.70 -33.92 78.67
N SER A 374 -13.80 -34.68 78.61
CA SER A 374 -15.11 -34.37 79.20
C SER A 374 -15.70 -33.02 78.79
N ASP A 375 -16.75 -33.09 77.97
CA ASP A 375 -18.07 -32.43 78.13
C ASP A 375 -18.70 -32.29 76.72
N ARG A 376 -19.63 -33.18 76.36
CA ARG A 376 -21.08 -33.02 76.52
C ARG A 376 -21.59 -31.78 75.77
N GLU A 377 -22.16 -31.98 74.57
CA GLU A 377 -23.54 -31.57 74.24
C GLU A 377 -23.94 -31.85 72.78
N SER A 378 -25.07 -32.57 72.67
CA SER A 378 -26.19 -32.34 71.75
C SER A 378 -26.05 -32.64 70.25
N ILE A 379 -26.45 -33.88 69.93
CA ILE A 379 -27.07 -34.31 68.67
C ILE A 379 -28.56 -33.96 68.73
N ILE A 380 -29.11 -33.15 67.80
CA ILE A 380 -30.46 -33.26 67.17
C ILE A 380 -30.42 -32.46 65.82
N SER A 381 -30.38 -33.11 64.64
CA SER A 381 -31.45 -33.21 63.59
C SER A 381 -32.32 -31.94 63.41
N SER A 382 -32.63 -31.37 62.24
CA SER A 382 -32.93 -31.90 60.89
C SER A 382 -32.97 -30.71 59.87
N PRO A 383 -33.10 -30.96 58.55
CA PRO A 383 -33.11 -29.92 57.51
C PRO A 383 -34.53 -29.42 57.18
N THR A 384 -34.63 -28.19 56.69
CA THR A 384 -35.84 -27.69 56.01
C THR A 384 -35.49 -27.01 54.69
N GLU A 385 -36.01 -27.60 53.63
CA GLU A 385 -36.20 -27.01 52.30
C GLU A 385 -37.11 -25.78 52.37
N GLY A 386 -36.96 -24.88 51.39
CA GLY A 386 -37.91 -23.79 51.19
C GLY A 386 -37.54 -22.87 50.02
N VAL A 387 -38.09 -23.22 48.85
CA VAL A 387 -38.59 -22.38 47.71
C VAL A 387 -37.74 -21.21 47.22
#